data_AF-A0A1G7AB75-F1
#
_entry.id   AF-A0A1G7AB75-F1
#
_cell.length_a   1.000
_cell.length_b   1.000
_cell.length_c   1.000
_cell.angle_alpha   90.00
_cell.angle_beta   90.00
_cell.angle_gamma   90.00
#
_symmetry.space_group_name_H-M   'P 1'
#
loop_
_entity.id
_entity.type
_entity.pdbx_description
1 polymer ?
#
loop_
_entity_poly.entity_id
_entity_poly.type
_entity_poly.pdbx_seq_one_letter_code
_entity_poly.pdbx_strand_id
1 'polypeptide(L)'
;MDKVKELMEQLEGDLEELFESEKYIRWLTTLSKFHRYSFYNTILIASQRPDAGYVAGFQAWKKKFNRHVKKGEKAIKILAPIIRQTDEVKKMNWVGQCWIKMVSQF
;
A
#
# COMPACT_ATOMS: atom_id res chain seq x y z
N MET A 1 17.77 -29.82 26.96
CA MET A 1 18.15 -28.45 26.58
C MET A 1 18.32 -28.32 25.06
N ASP A 2 18.51 -29.42 24.35
CA ASP A 2 18.84 -29.43 22.91
C ASP A 2 17.64 -29.14 21.99
N LYS A 3 16.43 -29.63 22.31
CA LYS A 3 15.22 -29.35 21.51
C LYS A 3 14.82 -27.87 21.43
N VAL A 4 15.11 -27.08 22.46
CA VAL A 4 14.82 -25.64 22.45
C VAL A 4 15.82 -24.90 21.56
N LYS A 5 17.09 -25.33 21.53
CA LYS A 5 18.09 -24.79 20.61
C LYS A 5 17.77 -25.14 19.16
N GLU A 6 17.40 -26.40 18.92
CA GLU A 6 17.03 -26.88 17.58
C GLU A 6 15.81 -26.13 17.03
N LEU A 7 14.78 -25.89 17.86
CA LEU A 7 13.63 -25.05 17.51
C LEU A 7 14.03 -23.60 17.20
N MET A 8 15.00 -23.04 17.93
CA MET A 8 15.46 -21.67 17.71
C MET A 8 16.29 -21.55 16.42
N GLU A 9 17.15 -22.52 16.12
CA GLU A 9 17.91 -22.57 14.86
C GLU A 9 16.99 -22.74 13.65
N GLN A 10 15.95 -23.56 13.76
CA GLN A 10 14.92 -23.67 12.71
C GLN A 10 14.16 -22.36 12.52
N LEU A 11 13.77 -21.70 13.62
CA LEU A 11 13.11 -20.39 13.56
C LEU A 11 13.99 -19.31 12.93
N GLU A 12 15.29 -19.30 13.22
CA GLU A 12 16.24 -18.36 12.64
C GLU A 12 16.42 -18.62 11.13
N GLY A 13 16.57 -19.87 10.71
CA GLY A 13 16.65 -20.24 9.30
C GLY A 13 15.37 -19.93 8.51
N ASP A 14 14.20 -20.21 9.11
CA ASP A 14 12.91 -19.86 8.53
C ASP A 14 12.72 -18.34 8.42
N LEU A 15 13.23 -17.56 9.39
CA LEU A 15 13.23 -16.10 9.34
C LEU A 15 14.13 -15.59 8.21
N GLU A 16 15.34 -16.13 8.07
CA GLU A 16 16.26 -15.75 7.00
C GLU A 16 15.67 -16.04 5.62
N GLU A 17 15.06 -17.21 5.40
CA GLU A 17 14.40 -17.54 4.14
C GLU A 17 13.20 -16.62 3.84
N LEU A 18 12.43 -16.28 4.87
CA LEU A 18 11.33 -15.31 4.73
C LEU A 18 11.85 -13.91 4.35
N PHE A 19 12.99 -13.49 4.91
CA PHE A 19 13.62 -12.20 4.62
C PHE A 19 14.33 -12.15 3.26
N GLU A 20 14.89 -13.26 2.80
CA GLU A 20 15.49 -13.40 1.47
C GLU A 20 14.46 -13.56 0.37
N SER A 21 13.21 -13.90 0.71
CA SER A 21 12.16 -14.00 -0.28
C SER A 21 12.03 -12.68 -1.05
N GLU A 22 12.16 -12.73 -2.37
CA GLU A 22 12.02 -11.54 -3.22
C GLU A 22 10.69 -10.79 -2.96
N LYS A 23 9.67 -11.50 -2.47
CA LYS A 23 8.38 -10.94 -2.06
C LYS A 23 8.53 -10.03 -0.84
N TYR A 24 9.35 -10.40 0.14
CA TYR A 24 9.63 -9.60 1.33
C TYR A 24 10.43 -8.33 0.99
N ILE A 25 11.46 -8.45 0.14
CA ILE A 25 12.22 -7.28 -0.34
C ILE A 25 11.31 -6.34 -1.15
N ARG A 26 10.46 -6.87 -2.04
CA ARG A 26 9.44 -6.08 -2.75
C ARG A 26 8.46 -5.40 -1.79
N TRP A 27 8.08 -6.08 -0.71
CA TRP A 27 7.22 -5.52 0.33
C TRP A 27 7.89 -4.36 1.08
N LEU A 28 9.11 -4.55 1.59
CA LEU A 28 9.89 -3.49 2.25
C LEU A 28 10.14 -2.29 1.33
N THR A 29 10.42 -2.56 0.05
CA THR A 29 10.59 -1.52 -0.97
C THR A 29 9.29 -0.74 -1.20
N THR A 30 8.14 -1.40 -1.09
CA THR A 30 6.85 -0.72 -1.22
C THR A 30 6.51 0.10 0.03
N LEU A 31 6.85 -0.43 1.22
CA LEU A 31 6.72 0.30 2.49
C LEU A 31 7.57 1.58 2.50
N SER A 32 8.80 1.54 1.99
CA SER A 32 9.67 2.73 1.95
C SER A 32 9.14 3.82 1.03
N LYS A 33 8.48 3.46 -0.08
CA LYS A 33 7.87 4.41 -1.04
C LYS A 33 6.60 5.09 -0.50
N PHE A 34 5.77 4.38 0.26
CA PHE A 34 4.43 4.83 0.64
C PHE A 34 4.27 5.16 2.13
N HIS A 35 5.26 5.82 2.72
CA HIS A 35 5.24 6.20 4.14
C HIS A 35 4.09 7.15 4.58
N ARG A 36 3.37 7.76 3.62
CA ARG A 36 2.21 8.64 3.88
C ARG A 36 0.85 7.93 3.83
N TYR A 37 0.84 6.66 3.44
CA TYR A 37 -0.36 5.83 3.36
C TYR A 37 -0.48 4.95 4.60
N SER A 38 -1.71 4.59 4.97
CA SER A 38 -1.93 3.59 6.03
C SER A 38 -1.39 2.24 5.60
N PHE A 39 -0.96 1.41 6.56
CA PHE A 39 -0.42 0.08 6.31
C PHE A 39 -1.27 -0.76 5.34
N TYR A 40 -2.58 -0.82 5.57
CA TYR A 40 -3.52 -1.51 4.70
C TYR A 40 -3.54 -0.97 3.27
N ASN A 41 -3.46 0.36 3.12
CA ASN A 41 -3.40 0.97 1.80
C ASN A 41 -2.06 0.69 1.11
N THR A 42 -0.96 0.61 1.84
CA THR A 42 0.35 0.26 1.27
C THR A 42 0.35 -1.17 0.72
N ILE A 43 -0.20 -2.13 1.46
CA ILE A 43 -0.39 -3.51 0.98
C ILE A 43 -1.32 -3.54 -0.24
N LEU A 44 -2.43 -2.80 -0.18
CA LEU A 44 -3.42 -2.75 -1.25
C LEU A 44 -2.85 -2.14 -2.55
N ILE A 45 -1.96 -1.14 -2.45
CA ILE A 45 -1.20 -0.60 -3.59
C ILE A 45 -0.27 -1.67 -4.15
N ALA A 46 0.55 -2.30 -3.28
CA ALA A 46 1.52 -3.31 -3.68
C ALA A 46 0.88 -4.47 -4.47
N SER A 47 -0.30 -4.91 -4.02
CA SER A 47 -1.04 -6.01 -4.65
C SER A 47 -1.63 -5.66 -6.02
N GLN A 48 -2.03 -4.40 -6.24
CA GLN A 48 -2.61 -3.96 -7.52
C GLN A 48 -1.56 -3.48 -8.52
N ARG A 49 -0.46 -2.90 -8.03
CA ARG A 49 0.58 -2.27 -8.85
C ARG A 49 1.93 -2.26 -8.10
N PRO A 50 2.70 -3.37 -8.11
CA PRO A 50 3.94 -3.50 -7.33
C PRO A 50 5.07 -2.57 -7.79
N ASP A 51 5.02 -2.10 -9.04
CA ASP A 51 5.92 -1.10 -9.64
C ASP A 51 5.49 0.34 -9.37
N ALA A 52 4.43 0.59 -8.60
CA ALA A 52 3.98 1.94 -8.30
C ALA A 52 5.06 2.73 -7.52
N GLY A 53 5.48 3.86 -8.10
CA GLY A 53 6.40 4.80 -7.44
C GLY A 53 5.68 5.95 -6.72
N TYR A 54 4.56 6.42 -7.28
CA TYR A 54 3.77 7.49 -6.70
C TYR A 54 2.29 7.33 -7.03
N VAL A 55 1.44 7.63 -6.04
CA VAL A 55 -0.01 7.44 -6.12
C VAL A 55 -0.69 8.74 -5.77
N ALA A 56 -1.44 9.31 -6.71
CA ALA A 56 -2.19 10.55 -6.53
C ALA A 56 -3.53 10.53 -7.27
N GLY A 57 -4.45 11.40 -6.85
CA GLY A 57 -5.73 11.58 -7.54
C GLY A 57 -5.54 12.25 -8.91
N PHE A 58 -6.52 12.06 -9.81
CA PHE A 58 -6.48 12.62 -11.17
C PHE A 58 -6.17 14.12 -11.20
N GLN A 59 -6.93 14.89 -10.44
CA GLN A 59 -6.75 16.33 -10.39
C GLN A 59 -5.41 16.75 -9.75
N ALA A 60 -4.87 15.94 -8.84
CA ALA A 60 -3.58 16.22 -8.22
C ALA A 60 -2.44 16.08 -9.24
N TRP A 61 -2.50 15.08 -10.13
CA TRP A 61 -1.56 14.96 -11.25
C TRP A 61 -1.53 16.20 -12.14
N LYS A 62 -2.72 16.71 -12.51
CA LYS A 62 -2.83 17.92 -13.33
C LYS A 62 -2.39 19.19 -12.58
N LYS A 63 -2.91 19.41 -11.36
CA LYS A 63 -2.73 20.69 -10.64
C LYS A 63 -1.39 20.81 -9.92
N LYS A 64 -0.90 19.73 -9.29
CA LYS A 64 0.29 19.77 -8.44
C LYS A 64 1.56 19.36 -9.17
N PHE A 65 1.45 18.48 -10.16
CA PHE A 65 2.60 17.94 -10.88
C PHE A 65 2.66 18.39 -12.34
N ASN A 66 1.62 19.10 -12.83
CA ASN A 66 1.47 19.49 -14.23
C ASN A 66 1.63 18.29 -15.20
N ARG A 67 1.20 17.11 -14.77
CA ARG A 67 1.30 15.84 -15.52
C ARG A 67 -0.09 15.35 -15.91
N HIS A 68 -0.14 14.64 -17.03
CA HIS A 68 -1.35 14.00 -17.54
C HIS A 68 -1.19 12.49 -17.51
N VAL A 69 -2.25 11.79 -17.12
CA VAL A 69 -2.24 10.33 -17.16
C VAL A 69 -2.50 9.86 -18.58
N LYS A 70 -1.73 8.85 -19.00
CA LYS A 70 -1.81 8.26 -20.33
C LYS A 70 -3.19 7.63 -20.54
N LYS A 71 -3.70 7.75 -21.76
CA LYS A 71 -4.98 7.15 -22.16
C LYS A 71 -4.85 5.63 -22.10
N GLY A 72 -5.72 4.97 -21.33
CA GLY A 72 -5.71 3.51 -21.14
C GLY A 72 -5.13 3.03 -19.80
N GLU A 73 -4.58 3.93 -18.99
CA GLU A 73 -4.08 3.56 -17.66
C GLU A 73 -5.20 3.16 -16.70
N LYS A 74 -4.94 2.13 -15.89
CA LYS A 74 -5.90 1.62 -14.91
C LYS A 74 -5.71 2.32 -13.56
N ALA A 75 -6.81 2.80 -12.98
CA ALA A 75 -6.80 3.32 -11.62
C ALA A 75 -6.67 2.19 -10.59
N ILE A 76 -6.01 2.48 -9.47
CA ILE A 76 -5.93 1.58 -8.32
C ILE A 76 -6.89 2.01 -7.22
N LYS A 77 -7.37 1.03 -6.45
CA LYS A 77 -8.30 1.23 -5.33
C LYS A 77 -7.52 1.55 -4.06
N ILE A 78 -8.04 2.50 -3.28
CA ILE A 78 -7.51 2.91 -1.99
C ILE A 78 -8.69 3.02 -1.02
N LEU A 79 -8.48 2.60 0.22
CA LEU A 79 -9.43 2.79 1.31
C LEU A 79 -9.35 4.24 1.77
N ALA A 80 -10.50 4.92 1.75
CA ALA A 80 -10.63 6.30 2.20
C ALA A 80 -11.68 6.38 3.33
N PRO A 81 -11.48 7.26 4.32
CA PRO A 81 -12.52 7.52 5.31
C PRO A 81 -13.72 8.16 4.61
N ILE A 82 -14.93 7.66 4.88
CA ILE A 82 -16.16 8.33 4.45
C ILE A 82 -16.38 9.52 5.40
N ILE A 83 -16.28 10.73 4.88
CA ILE A 83 -16.71 11.93 5.62
C ILE A 83 -18.15 12.19 5.17
N ARG A 84 -19.13 11.67 5.93
CA ARG A 84 -20.53 12.08 5.76
C ARG A 84 -20.73 13.39 6.51
N GLN A 85 -21.22 14.42 5.83
CA GLN A 85 -21.76 15.60 6.52
C GLN A 85 -23.14 15.22 7.03
N THR A 86 -23.21 14.71 8.25
CA THR A 86 -24.45 14.65 9.03
C THR A 86 -24.18 15.45 10.28
N ASP A 87 -25.03 16.44 10.54
CA ASP A 87 -25.15 17.02 11.87
C ASP A 87 -25.32 15.85 12.86
N GLU A 88 -24.54 15.84 13.93
CA GLU A 88 -24.32 14.71 14.86
C GLU A 88 -23.15 13.76 14.50
N VAL A 89 -21.98 14.12 15.03
CA VAL A 89 -20.83 13.22 15.15
C VAL A 89 -21.19 12.09 16.12
N LYS A 90 -21.34 10.84 15.62
CA LYS A 90 -20.98 9.58 16.31
C LYS A 90 -21.39 8.34 15.50
N LYS A 91 -20.46 7.86 14.66
CA LYS A 91 -20.07 6.44 14.52
C LYS A 91 -19.06 6.33 13.38
N MET A 92 -17.79 6.17 13.75
CA MET A 92 -16.70 5.92 12.83
C MET A 92 -16.82 4.49 12.31
N ASN A 93 -17.71 4.28 11.35
CA ASN A 93 -17.85 3.01 10.65
C ASN A 93 -16.81 2.99 9.52
N TRP A 94 -15.82 2.13 9.68
CA TRP A 94 -14.71 1.96 8.74
C TRP A 94 -15.17 1.28 7.45
N VAL A 95 -14.54 1.69 6.33
CA VAL A 95 -14.59 1.14 4.97
C VAL A 95 -15.76 1.60 4.08
N GLY A 96 -15.61 2.79 3.49
CA GLY A 96 -16.20 3.11 2.19
C GLY A 96 -15.15 2.99 1.09
N GLN A 97 -15.42 2.19 0.07
CA GLN A 97 -14.58 2.17 -1.12
C GLN A 97 -14.82 3.47 -1.89
N CYS A 98 -13.82 4.36 -1.90
CA CYS A 98 -13.83 5.57 -2.71
C CYS A 98 -12.78 5.43 -3.80
N TRP A 99 -13.20 5.65 -5.04
CA TRP A 99 -12.37 5.40 -6.21
C TRP A 99 -11.44 6.58 -6.53
N ILE A 100 -10.37 6.22 -7.25
CA ILE A 100 -9.49 7.06 -8.08
C ILE A 100 -8.22 7.56 -7.37
N LYS A 101 -7.18 6.74 -7.42
CA LYS A 101 -5.81 7.24 -7.59
C LYS A 101 -5.17 6.56 -8.79
N MET A 102 -4.54 7.35 -9.64
CA MET A 102 -3.84 6.87 -10.84
C MET A 102 -2.36 6.81 -10.55
N VAL A 103 -1.72 5.78 -11.08
CA VAL A 103 -0.28 5.58 -11.04
C VAL A 103 0.29 6.11 -12.34
N SER A 104 1.23 7.05 -12.28
CA SER A 104 2.09 7.33 -13.43
C SER A 104 3.26 6.37 -13.32
N GLN A 105 3.43 5.47 -14.28
CA GLN A 105 4.78 4.99 -14.59
C GLN A 105 5.58 6.24 -14.99
N PHE A 106 6.82 6.33 -14.49
CA PHE A 106 7.68 7.48 -14.66
C PHE A 106 7.83 7.89 -16.13
#